data_AF-A0A9R1RVM3-F1
#
_entry.id   AF-A0A9R1RVM3-F1
#
_cell.length_a   1.000
_cell.length_b   1.000
_cell.length_c   1.000
_cell.angle_alpha   90.00
_cell.angle_beta   90.00
_cell.angle_gamma   90.00
#
_symmetry.space_group_name_H-M   'P 1'
#
loop_
_entity.id
_entity.type
_entity.pdbx_description
1 polymer ?
#
loop_
_entity_poly.entity_id
_entity_poly.type
_entity_poly.pdbx_seq_one_letter_code
_entity_poly.pdbx_strand_id
1 'polypeptide(L)'
;MSGIKEITVRELPTAADAPRCAVTSQVPALAKRIGFEVVIGDPPFNVDVGDFAREVNAADVLMGVHGAGLTNSLFLPTGAVFIQVNPFGKMEHIGEVDFGTPAVDMGLKYMAYSCGMEESTLVDTLGRDHPAVKDPESIHRSGWSKVAEYYLGKQDVKLDLQRFEPVLLKAMAMLRE
;
A
#
# COMPACT_ATOMS: atom_id res chain seq x y z
N MET A 1 -2.53 -0.94 -16.20
CA MET A 1 -2.63 -2.23 -15.47
C MET A 1 -1.28 -2.53 -14.86
N SER A 2 -1.30 -2.90 -13.58
CA SER A 2 -0.18 -3.19 -12.66
C SER A 2 0.51 -1.99 -11.97
N GLY A 3 -0.28 -1.14 -11.31
CA GLY A 3 0.16 -0.55 -10.04
C GLY A 3 0.00 -1.58 -8.92
N ILE A 4 1.02 -1.74 -8.09
CA ILE A 4 1.12 -2.74 -7.01
C ILE A 4 -0.13 -2.72 -6.13
N LYS A 5 -0.72 -3.89 -5.85
CA LYS A 5 -1.92 -4.00 -5.00
C LYS A 5 -1.62 -4.47 -3.59
N GLU A 6 -0.66 -5.38 -3.40
CA GLU A 6 -0.28 -5.85 -2.05
C GLU A 6 1.16 -6.36 -2.05
N ILE A 7 1.87 -6.10 -0.95
CA ILE A 7 3.18 -6.68 -0.66
C ILE A 7 3.09 -7.23 0.77
N THR A 8 3.29 -8.54 0.88
CA THR A 8 3.27 -9.28 2.13
C THR A 8 4.71 -9.64 2.48
N VAL A 9 5.15 -9.38 3.70
CA VAL A 9 6.55 -9.48 4.05
C VAL A 9 6.76 -10.38 5.28
N ARG A 10 7.76 -11.25 5.21
CA ARG A 10 8.21 -12.14 6.28
C ARG A 10 9.71 -11.91 6.58
N GLU A 11 10.27 -12.49 7.63
CA GLU A 11 11.72 -12.56 7.85
C GLU A 11 12.29 -13.92 7.39
N LEU A 12 13.38 -13.92 6.59
CA LEU A 12 14.11 -15.14 6.21
C LEU A 12 15.41 -15.29 7.00
N PRO A 13 15.83 -16.55 7.29
CA PRO A 13 17.15 -16.83 7.83
C PRO A 13 18.30 -16.42 6.90
N THR A 14 18.13 -16.53 5.57
CA THR A 14 19.13 -16.11 4.57
C THR A 14 18.51 -15.62 3.26
N ALA A 15 19.21 -14.74 2.54
CA ALA A 15 18.75 -14.14 1.28
C ALA A 15 18.62 -15.12 0.09
N ALA A 16 19.13 -16.35 0.21
CA ALA A 16 19.13 -17.35 -0.85
C ALA A 16 17.77 -18.05 -1.04
N ASP A 17 16.87 -17.92 -0.05
CA ASP A 17 15.61 -18.66 0.01
C ASP A 17 14.41 -17.89 -0.57
N ALA A 18 14.62 -16.66 -1.06
CA ALA A 18 13.54 -15.78 -1.51
C ALA A 18 12.94 -16.20 -2.89
N PRO A 19 11.60 -16.28 -3.03
CA PRO A 19 10.95 -16.64 -4.30
C PRO A 19 11.10 -15.57 -5.40
N ARG A 20 10.91 -15.98 -6.66
CA ARG A 20 11.11 -15.12 -7.86
C ARG A 20 10.03 -14.05 -7.96
N CYS A 21 10.49 -12.81 -8.14
CA CYS A 21 9.71 -11.58 -8.19
C CYS A 21 9.34 -11.22 -9.63
N ALA A 22 8.05 -10.99 -9.91
CA ALA A 22 7.56 -10.53 -11.21
C ALA A 22 6.82 -9.20 -11.06
N VAL A 23 7.52 -8.12 -10.68
CA VAL A 23 6.96 -6.76 -10.71
C VAL A 23 8.02 -5.76 -11.17
N THR A 24 7.60 -4.80 -11.99
CA THR A 24 8.40 -3.66 -12.51
C THR A 24 8.70 -2.57 -11.46
N SER A 25 8.41 -2.80 -10.18
CA SER A 25 8.59 -1.83 -9.10
C SER A 25 9.88 -2.08 -8.32
N GLN A 26 10.55 -0.99 -7.94
CA GLN A 26 11.79 -1.05 -7.16
C GLN A 26 11.54 -1.19 -5.65
N VAL A 27 10.27 -1.14 -5.21
CA VAL A 27 9.86 -1.23 -3.80
C VAL A 27 10.18 -2.60 -3.20
N PRO A 28 9.85 -3.75 -3.83
CA PRO A 28 10.33 -5.06 -3.36
C PRO A 28 11.85 -5.14 -3.23
N ALA A 29 12.59 -4.53 -4.15
CA ALA A 29 14.05 -4.54 -4.10
C ALA A 29 14.59 -3.68 -2.94
N LEU A 30 13.98 -2.52 -2.68
CA LEU A 30 14.28 -1.68 -1.52
C LEU A 30 13.98 -2.41 -0.21
N ALA A 31 12.79 -3.02 -0.08
CA ALA A 31 12.42 -3.78 1.11
C ALA A 31 13.40 -4.95 1.36
N LYS A 32 13.74 -5.73 0.32
CA LYS A 32 14.78 -6.77 0.42
C LYS A 32 16.13 -6.23 0.88
N ARG A 33 16.54 -5.05 0.39
CA ARG A 33 17.79 -4.38 0.80
C ARG A 33 17.79 -4.00 2.28
N ILE A 34 16.63 -3.61 2.81
CA ILE A 34 16.45 -3.26 4.23
C ILE A 34 16.46 -4.51 5.13
N GLY A 35 16.15 -5.69 4.58
CA GLY A 35 16.20 -6.98 5.28
C GLY A 35 14.88 -7.74 5.32
N PHE A 36 13.87 -7.28 4.58
CA PHE A 36 12.57 -7.94 4.49
C PHE A 36 12.58 -9.11 3.47
N GLU A 37 11.95 -10.24 3.80
CA GLU A 37 11.52 -11.23 2.80
C GLU A 37 10.25 -10.72 2.13
N VAL A 38 10.32 -10.46 0.83
CA VAL A 38 9.18 -9.91 0.11
C VAL A 38 8.44 -11.00 -0.65
N VAL A 39 7.18 -11.18 -0.28
CA VAL A 39 6.15 -11.87 -1.06
C VAL A 39 5.22 -10.83 -1.66
N ILE A 40 4.80 -11.02 -2.90
CA ILE A 40 3.95 -10.06 -3.59
C ILE A 40 2.58 -10.70 -3.76
N GLY A 41 1.60 -10.14 -3.07
CA GLY A 41 0.21 -10.52 -3.22
C GLY A 41 -0.44 -9.77 -4.37
N ASP A 42 -0.80 -10.47 -5.43
CA ASP A 42 -1.81 -10.00 -6.39
C ASP A 42 -2.74 -11.18 -6.70
N PRO A 43 -3.54 -11.63 -5.71
CA PRO A 43 -4.41 -12.77 -5.91
C PRO A 43 -5.44 -12.42 -7.01
N PRO A 44 -5.53 -13.20 -8.10
CA PRO A 44 -6.65 -13.07 -9.02
C PRO A 44 -7.97 -13.34 -8.26
N PHE A 45 -9.10 -12.85 -8.78
CA PHE A 45 -10.43 -12.97 -8.15
C PHE A 45 -10.89 -14.41 -7.83
N ASN A 46 -10.13 -15.43 -8.24
CA ASN A 46 -10.43 -16.86 -8.07
C ASN A 46 -9.48 -17.58 -7.10
N VAL A 47 -8.66 -16.88 -6.32
CA VAL A 47 -7.85 -17.51 -5.27
C VAL A 47 -8.75 -17.96 -4.12
N ASP A 48 -8.45 -19.12 -3.54
CA ASP A 48 -9.11 -19.58 -2.33
C ASP A 48 -8.79 -18.62 -1.18
N VAL A 49 -9.83 -18.08 -0.54
CA VAL A 49 -9.68 -17.09 0.53
C VAL A 49 -8.91 -17.67 1.72
N GLY A 50 -9.05 -18.97 2.00
CA GLY A 50 -8.32 -19.64 3.08
C GLY A 50 -6.83 -19.78 2.81
N ASP A 51 -6.43 -19.96 1.56
CA ASP A 51 -5.01 -19.96 1.16
C ASP A 51 -4.40 -18.57 1.34
N PHE A 52 -5.07 -17.53 0.83
CA PHE A 52 -4.57 -16.16 0.93
C PHE A 52 -4.57 -15.65 2.38
N ALA A 53 -5.62 -15.96 3.15
CA ALA A 53 -5.67 -15.63 4.57
C ALA A 53 -4.53 -16.26 5.36
N ARG A 54 -4.16 -17.52 5.05
CA ARG A 54 -3.01 -18.18 5.68
C ARG A 54 -1.69 -17.50 5.33
N GLU A 55 -1.54 -17.03 4.10
CA GLU A 55 -0.35 -16.30 3.66
C GLU A 55 -0.22 -14.94 4.36
N VAL A 56 -1.31 -14.18 4.45
CA VAL A 56 -1.32 -12.89 5.16
C VAL A 56 -1.16 -13.08 6.68
N ASN A 57 -1.78 -14.10 7.26
CA ASN A 57 -1.63 -14.41 8.69
C ASN A 57 -0.21 -14.83 9.07
N ALA A 58 0.55 -15.31 8.09
CA ALA A 58 1.95 -15.69 8.21
C ALA A 58 2.94 -14.52 8.11
N ALA A 59 2.45 -13.29 7.88
CA ALA A 59 3.24 -12.11 7.62
C ALA A 59 3.35 -11.20 8.83
N ASP A 60 4.52 -10.55 8.96
CA ASP A 60 4.80 -9.58 10.01
C ASP A 60 4.45 -8.15 9.58
N VAL A 61 4.49 -7.91 8.26
CA VAL A 61 4.12 -6.62 7.65
C VAL A 61 3.27 -6.85 6.42
N LEU A 62 2.18 -6.10 6.30
CA LEU A 62 1.44 -5.92 5.06
C LEU A 62 1.56 -4.47 4.61
N MET A 63 1.88 -4.28 3.34
CA MET A 63 1.91 -2.99 2.69
C MET A 63 1.04 -3.01 1.45
N GLY A 64 0.22 -1.99 1.25
CA GLY A 64 -0.51 -1.84 -0.01
C GLY A 64 -1.03 -0.44 -0.25
N VAL A 65 -1.39 -0.17 -1.50
CA VAL A 65 -2.05 1.07 -1.89
C VAL A 65 -3.51 1.01 -1.48
N HIS A 66 -4.03 2.12 -0.95
CA HIS A 66 -5.42 2.24 -0.52
C HIS A 66 -6.39 1.71 -1.60
N GLY A 67 -7.28 0.83 -1.18
CA GLY A 67 -8.27 0.19 -2.02
C GLY A 67 -8.83 -1.06 -1.37
N ALA A 68 -9.78 -1.71 -2.03
CA ALA A 68 -10.48 -2.87 -1.48
C ALA A 68 -9.55 -4.02 -1.07
N GLY A 69 -8.39 -4.18 -1.72
CA GLY A 69 -7.42 -5.23 -1.35
C GLY A 69 -6.90 -5.11 0.09
N LEU A 70 -6.88 -3.89 0.66
CA LEU A 70 -6.41 -3.69 2.03
C LEU A 70 -7.32 -4.30 3.10
N THR A 71 -8.52 -4.78 2.75
CA THR A 71 -9.35 -5.56 3.68
C THR A 71 -8.66 -6.86 4.10
N ASN A 72 -7.67 -7.33 3.35
CA ASN A 72 -6.88 -8.50 3.72
C ASN A 72 -6.05 -8.28 5.01
N SER A 73 -5.86 -7.04 5.45
CA SER A 73 -5.30 -6.73 6.77
C SER A 73 -6.07 -7.40 7.93
N LEU A 74 -7.35 -7.77 7.72
CA LEU A 74 -8.14 -8.58 8.65
C LEU A 74 -7.50 -9.92 9.03
N PHE A 75 -6.64 -10.46 8.16
CA PHE A 75 -5.98 -11.74 8.40
C PHE A 75 -4.63 -11.61 9.10
N LEU A 76 -4.11 -10.39 9.28
CA LEU A 76 -2.86 -10.18 9.98
C LEU A 76 -2.96 -10.58 11.46
N PRO A 77 -1.89 -11.14 12.05
CA PRO A 77 -1.85 -11.36 13.48
C PRO A 77 -1.76 -10.04 14.24
N THR A 78 -2.31 -9.99 15.45
CA THR A 78 -2.15 -8.85 16.38
C THR A 78 -0.67 -8.51 16.57
N GLY A 79 -0.35 -7.22 16.54
CA GLY A 79 1.02 -6.72 16.65
C GLY A 79 1.77 -6.61 15.31
N ALA A 80 1.23 -7.18 14.21
CA ALA A 80 1.79 -6.99 12.88
C ALA A 80 1.70 -5.52 12.44
N VAL A 81 2.63 -5.11 11.56
CA VAL A 81 2.66 -3.75 11.02
C VAL A 81 1.82 -3.68 9.75
N PHE A 82 0.96 -2.69 9.67
CA PHE A 82 0.15 -2.44 8.47
C PHE A 82 0.47 -1.07 7.89
N ILE A 83 1.04 -1.05 6.69
CA ILE A 83 1.44 0.17 5.98
C ILE A 83 0.44 0.45 4.85
N GLN A 84 -0.38 1.47 5.03
CA GLN A 84 -1.28 1.96 4.00
C GLN A 84 -0.60 3.07 3.18
N VAL A 85 -0.54 2.90 1.86
CA VAL A 85 -0.13 3.94 0.93
C VAL A 85 -1.38 4.66 0.43
N ASN A 86 -1.60 5.89 0.89
CA ASN A 86 -2.68 6.74 0.42
C ASN A 86 -2.31 7.36 -0.92
N PRO A 87 -3.08 7.12 -1.99
CA PRO A 87 -2.80 7.69 -3.29
C PRO A 87 -3.05 9.21 -3.26
N PHE A 88 -2.49 9.92 -4.25
CA PHE A 88 -2.60 11.38 -4.32
C PHE A 88 -4.07 11.83 -4.38
N GLY A 89 -4.38 13.02 -3.87
CA GLY A 89 -5.71 13.62 -3.99
C GLY A 89 -6.48 13.79 -2.69
N LYS A 90 -5.77 14.01 -1.57
CA LYS A 90 -6.36 14.23 -0.23
C LYS A 90 -7.17 13.04 0.28
N MET A 91 -6.56 11.85 0.21
CA MET A 91 -7.18 10.58 0.58
C MET A 91 -6.95 10.20 2.05
N GLU A 92 -6.25 11.00 2.83
CA GLU A 92 -5.79 10.65 4.18
C GLU A 92 -6.94 10.35 5.13
N HIS A 93 -7.94 11.23 5.19
CA HIS A 93 -9.08 11.05 6.08
C HIS A 93 -9.90 9.79 5.71
N ILE A 94 -10.07 9.54 4.41
CA ILE A 94 -10.75 8.34 3.90
C ILE A 94 -9.94 7.09 4.29
N GLY A 95 -8.62 7.11 4.06
CA GLY A 95 -7.74 6.00 4.44
C GLY A 95 -7.74 5.69 5.94
N GLU A 96 -7.71 6.73 6.77
CA GLU A 96 -7.75 6.60 8.22
C GLU A 96 -9.08 6.03 8.72
N VAL A 97 -10.22 6.49 8.20
CA VAL A 97 -11.54 6.00 8.61
C VAL A 97 -11.80 4.58 8.09
N ASP A 98 -11.44 4.29 6.84
CA ASP A 98 -11.70 3.00 6.21
C ASP A 98 -10.80 1.88 6.74
N PHE A 99 -9.54 2.19 7.08
CA PHE A 99 -8.53 1.18 7.39
C PHE A 99 -7.66 1.51 8.61
N GLY A 100 -7.28 2.77 8.82
CA GLY A 100 -6.38 3.15 9.91
C GLY A 100 -6.96 2.89 11.30
N THR A 101 -8.13 3.47 11.58
CA THR A 101 -8.83 3.29 12.86
C THR A 101 -9.18 1.81 13.09
N PRO A 102 -9.79 1.09 12.12
CA PRO A 102 -10.04 -0.35 12.28
C PRO A 102 -8.78 -1.18 12.54
N ALA A 103 -7.65 -0.86 11.87
CA ALA A 103 -6.41 -1.59 12.08
C ALA A 103 -5.86 -1.42 13.51
N VAL A 104 -5.94 -0.21 14.06
CA VAL A 104 -5.57 0.04 15.46
C VAL A 104 -6.50 -0.70 16.41
N ASP A 105 -7.81 -0.69 16.16
CA ASP A 105 -8.80 -1.40 16.99
C ASP A 105 -8.60 -2.93 16.96
N MET A 106 -8.07 -3.46 15.85
CA MET A 106 -7.66 -4.87 15.73
C MET A 106 -6.32 -5.20 16.41
N GLY A 107 -5.62 -4.19 16.94
CA GLY A 107 -4.31 -4.34 17.58
C GLY A 107 -3.14 -4.43 16.61
N LEU A 108 -3.29 -3.90 15.39
CA LEU A 108 -2.18 -3.77 14.42
C LEU A 108 -1.39 -2.47 14.67
N LYS A 109 -0.10 -2.50 14.34
CA LYS A 109 0.77 -1.31 14.32
C LYS A 109 0.57 -0.58 12.98
N TYR A 110 -0.35 0.38 12.95
CA TYR A 110 -0.72 1.08 11.71
C TYR A 110 0.24 2.23 11.35
N MET A 111 0.55 2.33 10.05
CA MET A 111 1.30 3.44 9.45
C MET A 111 0.66 3.86 8.13
N ALA A 112 0.65 5.16 7.85
CA ALA A 112 0.20 5.71 6.58
C ALA A 112 1.34 6.44 5.86
N TYR A 113 1.40 6.31 4.53
CA TYR A 113 2.23 7.12 3.65
C TYR A 113 1.35 7.80 2.59
N SER A 114 1.35 9.13 2.56
CA SER A 114 0.63 9.89 1.52
C SER A 114 1.50 10.18 0.32
N CYS A 115 1.04 9.75 -0.85
CA CYS A 115 1.67 10.08 -2.12
C CYS A 115 1.53 11.57 -2.45
N GLY A 116 2.64 12.17 -2.86
CA GLY A 116 2.66 13.50 -3.44
C GLY A 116 2.20 13.52 -4.90
N MET A 117 2.06 14.72 -5.45
CA MET A 117 1.66 14.91 -6.86
C MET A 117 2.57 14.18 -7.85
N GLU A 118 3.89 14.24 -7.64
CA GLU A 118 4.89 13.61 -8.53
C GLU A 118 4.89 12.08 -8.43
N GLU A 119 4.26 11.52 -7.39
CA GLU A 119 4.08 10.08 -7.20
C GLU A 119 2.77 9.58 -7.81
N SER A 120 2.04 10.41 -8.56
CA SER A 120 0.78 10.06 -9.22
C SER A 120 0.92 10.11 -10.74
N THR A 121 0.35 9.12 -11.43
CA THR A 121 0.27 9.14 -12.91
C THR A 121 -0.71 10.19 -13.44
N LEU A 122 -1.52 10.84 -12.61
CA LEU A 122 -2.44 11.88 -13.05
C LEU A 122 -1.74 13.08 -13.68
N VAL A 123 -0.51 13.40 -13.22
CA VAL A 123 0.31 14.46 -13.80
C VAL A 123 0.60 14.18 -15.28
N ASP A 124 0.99 12.95 -15.59
CA ASP A 124 1.36 12.53 -16.95
C ASP A 124 0.12 12.33 -17.84
N THR A 125 -0.96 11.81 -17.27
CA THR A 125 -2.16 11.40 -18.03
C THR A 125 -3.17 12.51 -18.24
N LEU A 126 -3.29 13.45 -17.30
CA LEU A 126 -4.27 14.55 -17.35
C LEU A 126 -3.60 15.93 -17.49
N GLY A 127 -2.31 16.04 -17.16
CA GLY A 127 -1.59 17.31 -17.10
C GLY A 127 -1.80 18.05 -15.78
N ARG A 128 -0.81 18.87 -15.40
CA ARG A 128 -0.77 19.60 -14.12
C ARG A 128 -1.94 20.55 -13.91
N ASP A 129 -2.51 21.09 -14.98
CA ASP A 129 -3.61 22.07 -14.90
C ASP A 129 -5.00 21.43 -14.78
N HIS A 130 -5.12 20.11 -14.95
CA HIS A 130 -6.40 19.44 -14.79
C HIS A 130 -6.90 19.56 -13.33
N PRO A 131 -8.20 19.80 -13.06
CA PRO A 131 -8.72 19.98 -11.70
C PRO A 131 -8.35 18.85 -10.73
N ALA A 132 -8.37 17.60 -11.19
CA ALA A 132 -7.97 16.45 -10.37
C ALA A 132 -6.50 16.47 -9.89
N VAL A 133 -5.64 17.25 -10.54
CA VAL A 133 -4.24 17.45 -10.14
C VAL A 133 -4.08 18.76 -9.38
N LYS A 134 -4.62 19.86 -9.92
CA LYS A 134 -4.42 21.23 -9.42
C LYS A 134 -5.27 21.60 -8.21
N ASP A 135 -6.51 21.09 -8.15
CA ASP A 135 -7.47 21.39 -7.08
C ASP A 135 -8.23 20.12 -6.66
N PRO A 136 -7.60 19.20 -5.91
CA PRO A 136 -8.27 17.98 -5.45
C PRO A 136 -9.54 18.23 -4.63
N GLU A 137 -9.62 19.36 -3.93
CA GLU A 137 -10.82 19.72 -3.17
C GLU A 137 -12.04 19.93 -4.08
N SER A 138 -11.84 20.44 -5.30
CA SER A 138 -12.94 20.54 -6.27
C SER A 138 -13.50 19.16 -6.65
N ILE A 139 -12.64 18.13 -6.70
CA ILE A 139 -13.06 16.76 -6.98
C ILE A 139 -13.86 16.20 -5.81
N HIS A 140 -13.39 16.41 -4.57
CA HIS A 140 -14.14 16.03 -3.36
C HIS A 140 -15.51 16.70 -3.28
N ARG A 141 -15.58 18.02 -3.56
CA ARG A 141 -16.86 18.76 -3.62
C ARG A 141 -17.80 18.26 -4.73
N SER A 142 -17.27 17.60 -5.75
CA SER A 142 -18.06 17.00 -6.84
C SER A 142 -18.61 15.61 -6.48
N GLY A 143 -18.34 15.12 -5.27
CA GLY A 143 -18.90 13.90 -4.72
C GLY A 143 -18.05 12.64 -4.94
N TRP A 144 -18.41 11.57 -4.21
CA TRP A 144 -17.66 10.32 -4.15
C TRP A 144 -17.38 9.70 -5.52
N SER A 145 -18.33 9.75 -6.46
CA SER A 145 -18.12 9.18 -7.80
C SER A 145 -16.92 9.78 -8.52
N LYS A 146 -16.64 11.08 -8.32
CA LYS A 146 -15.47 11.75 -8.91
C LYS A 146 -14.18 11.44 -8.15
N VAL A 147 -14.24 11.34 -6.83
CA VAL A 147 -13.12 10.87 -6.00
C VAL A 147 -12.70 9.46 -6.43
N ALA A 148 -13.65 8.53 -6.49
CA ALA A 148 -13.39 7.16 -6.92
C ALA A 148 -12.88 7.08 -8.36
N GLU A 149 -13.48 7.84 -9.29
CA GLU A 149 -13.04 7.90 -10.69
C GLU A 149 -11.57 8.31 -10.80
N TYR A 150 -11.19 9.46 -10.20
CA TYR A 150 -9.85 10.01 -10.38
C TYR A 150 -8.82 9.39 -9.46
N TYR A 151 -9.15 9.24 -8.17
CA TYR A 151 -8.17 8.90 -7.15
C TYR A 151 -8.06 7.41 -6.84
N LEU A 152 -9.04 6.60 -7.23
CA LEU A 152 -9.00 5.15 -7.07
C LEU A 152 -8.97 4.39 -8.42
N GLY A 153 -9.52 4.98 -9.48
CA GLY A 153 -9.67 4.34 -10.78
C GLY A 153 -8.64 4.75 -11.84
N LYS A 154 -8.39 6.05 -11.99
CA LYS A 154 -7.56 6.60 -13.09
C LYS A 154 -6.10 6.83 -12.75
N GLN A 155 -5.72 6.72 -11.48
CA GLN A 155 -4.33 6.89 -11.06
C GLN A 155 -3.66 5.57 -10.70
N ASP A 156 -2.37 5.51 -10.99
CA ASP A 156 -1.44 4.55 -10.42
C ASP A 156 -0.41 5.32 -9.58
N VAL A 157 0.21 4.64 -8.62
CA VAL A 157 1.22 5.23 -7.73
C VAL A 157 2.63 4.93 -8.22
N LYS A 158 3.48 5.96 -8.21
CA LYS A 158 4.92 5.93 -8.49
C LYS A 158 5.68 6.36 -7.24
N LEU A 159 5.89 5.44 -6.30
CA LEU A 159 6.55 5.77 -5.03
C LEU A 159 7.96 6.34 -5.23
N ASP A 160 8.22 7.48 -4.58
CA ASP A 160 9.55 8.02 -4.41
C ASP A 160 10.28 7.19 -3.35
N LEU A 161 11.25 6.38 -3.80
CA LEU A 161 11.97 5.47 -2.92
C LEU A 161 12.77 6.18 -1.84
N GLN A 162 13.27 7.39 -2.09
CA GLN A 162 14.03 8.13 -1.10
C GLN A 162 13.13 8.61 0.04
N ARG A 163 11.90 9.00 -0.28
CA ARG A 163 10.88 9.36 0.71
C ARG A 163 10.26 8.14 1.38
N PHE A 164 10.18 7.02 0.67
CA PHE A 164 9.54 5.80 1.16
C PHE A 164 10.47 4.91 1.99
N GLU A 165 11.78 4.91 1.77
CA GLU A 165 12.77 4.13 2.53
C GLU A 165 12.66 4.33 4.07
N PRO A 166 12.52 5.56 4.60
CA PRO A 166 12.29 5.78 6.03
C PRO A 166 11.03 5.10 6.59
N VAL A 167 9.97 4.93 5.77
CA VAL A 167 8.73 4.25 6.17
C VAL A 167 9.02 2.77 6.44
N LEU A 168 9.74 2.12 5.53
CA LEU A 168 10.12 0.71 5.66
C LEU A 168 11.09 0.49 6.82
N LEU A 169 12.04 1.40 7.04
CA LEU A 169 12.95 1.34 8.19
C LEU A 169 12.19 1.46 9.53
N LYS A 170 11.20 2.34 9.59
CA LYS A 170 10.35 2.49 10.78
C LYS A 170 9.49 1.24 11.01
N ALA A 171 8.93 0.65 9.96
CA ALA A 171 8.20 -0.61 10.07
C ALA A 171 9.09 -1.75 10.61
N MET A 172 10.34 -1.85 10.13
CA MET A 172 11.31 -2.83 10.63
C MET A 172 11.64 -2.61 12.11
N ALA A 173 11.75 -1.35 12.55
CA ALA A 173 11.98 -1.03 13.96
C ALA A 173 10.79 -1.44 14.84
N MET A 174 9.55 -1.22 14.36
CA MET A 174 8.33 -1.62 15.07
C MET A 174 8.20 -3.13 15.27
N LEU A 175 8.78 -3.96 14.41
CA LEU A 175 8.78 -5.42 14.60
C LEU A 175 9.63 -5.87 15.80
N ARG A 176 10.53 -5.01 16.29
CA ARG A 176 11.47 -5.32 17.39
C ARG A 176 11.01 -4.79 18.75
N GLU A 177 9.82 -4.19 18.80
CA GLU A 177 9.14 -3.68 20.00
C GLU A 177 8.12 -4.69 20.53
#